data_AF-A0A7S3U9B2-F1
#
_entry.id   AF-A0A7S3U9B2-F1
#
_cell.length_a   1.000
_cell.length_b   1.000
_cell.length_c   1.000
_cell.angle_alpha   90.00
_cell.angle_beta   90.00
_cell.angle_gamma   90.00
#
_symmetry.space_group_name_H-M   'P 1'
#
loop_
_entity.id
_entity.type
_entity.pdbx_description
1 polymer ?
#
loop_
_entity_poly.entity_id
_entity_poly.type
_entity_poly.pdbx_seq_one_letter_code
_entity_poly.pdbx_strand_id
1 'polypeptide(L)'
;QPAPPPHYWPHARGHVGSYGTTPSAGPVDLNASFAWSFHHPAGRYHTVMLGGAVIDREKNIYVATTLGIFKLSPTGDVRWHYNQHGDMSTVPSLMGDVLYGSTIVGWYF
;
A
#
# COMPACT_ATOMS: atom_id res chain seq x y z
N GLN A 1 0.06 -27.80 7.58
CA GLN A 1 -0.24 -26.50 8.23
C GLN A 1 -1.32 -25.80 7.39
N PRO A 2 -2.35 -25.17 7.98
CA PRO A 2 -3.35 -24.45 7.19
C PRO A 2 -2.70 -23.27 6.45
N ALA A 3 -3.27 -22.90 5.30
CA ALA A 3 -2.83 -21.74 4.55
C ALA A 3 -2.98 -20.47 5.40
N PRO A 4 -2.04 -19.51 5.31
CA PRO A 4 -2.17 -18.25 6.02
C PRO A 4 -3.42 -17.48 5.53
N PRO A 5 -4.00 -16.63 6.39
CA PRO A 5 -5.16 -15.84 6.01
C PRO A 5 -4.82 -14.92 4.82
N PRO A 6 -5.80 -14.66 3.94
CA PRO A 6 -5.59 -13.80 2.77
C PRO A 6 -5.28 -12.37 3.21
N HIS A 7 -4.55 -11.65 2.36
CA HIS A 7 -4.35 -10.21 2.52
C HIS A 7 -5.69 -9.46 2.42
N TYR A 8 -5.81 -8.33 3.10
CA TYR A 8 -7.04 -7.52 3.07
C TYR A 8 -7.22 -6.77 1.75
N TRP A 9 -6.13 -6.36 1.08
CA TRP A 9 -6.18 -5.65 -0.19
C TRP A 9 -4.93 -5.95 -1.03
N PRO A 10 -4.87 -7.10 -1.72
CA PRO A 10 -3.62 -7.59 -2.32
C PRO A 10 -3.19 -6.88 -3.61
N HIS A 11 -4.10 -6.23 -4.33
CA HIS A 11 -3.80 -5.54 -5.60
C HIS A 11 -4.36 -4.12 -5.61
N ALA A 12 -3.99 -3.33 -6.61
CA ALA A 12 -4.44 -1.94 -6.81
C ALA A 12 -5.97 -1.76 -6.65
N ARG A 13 -6.75 -2.78 -7.05
CA ARG A 13 -8.21 -2.77 -7.00
C ARG A 13 -8.78 -3.80 -6.00
N GLY A 14 -8.00 -4.27 -5.04
CA GLY A 14 -8.44 -5.27 -4.07
C GLY A 14 -8.29 -6.69 -4.61
N HIS A 15 -9.28 -7.55 -4.38
CA HIS A 15 -9.22 -8.95 -4.77
C HIS A 15 -9.62 -9.16 -6.24
N VAL A 16 -8.99 -10.13 -6.90
CA VAL A 16 -9.45 -10.63 -8.20
C VAL A 16 -10.90 -11.11 -8.04
N GLY A 17 -11.80 -10.55 -8.85
CA GLY A 17 -13.24 -10.85 -8.80
C GLY A 17 -14.07 -9.96 -7.86
N SER A 18 -13.43 -9.11 -7.04
CA SER A 18 -14.10 -8.11 -6.19
C SER A 18 -13.34 -6.79 -6.25
N TYR A 19 -13.47 -6.10 -7.39
CA TYR A 19 -12.67 -4.93 -7.70
C TYR A 19 -13.25 -3.65 -7.09
N GLY A 20 -12.45 -2.94 -6.31
CA GLY A 20 -12.80 -1.63 -5.74
C GLY A 20 -13.92 -1.69 -4.69
N THR A 21 -14.24 -2.88 -4.17
CA THR A 21 -15.27 -3.08 -3.15
C THR A 21 -14.72 -3.87 -1.97
N THR A 22 -15.30 -3.65 -0.80
CA THR A 22 -15.01 -4.38 0.43
C THR A 22 -16.31 -4.74 1.13
N PRO A 23 -16.42 -5.91 1.78
CA PRO A 23 -17.55 -6.23 2.63
C PRO A 23 -17.52 -5.46 3.96
N SER A 24 -16.41 -4.76 4.26
CA SER A 24 -16.28 -3.98 5.49
C SER A 24 -17.09 -2.69 5.41
N ALA A 25 -17.96 -2.45 6.38
CA ALA A 25 -18.65 -1.18 6.52
C ALA A 25 -17.64 -0.07 6.88
N GLY A 26 -17.62 1.00 6.08
CA GLY A 26 -16.79 2.17 6.35
C GLY A 26 -17.37 3.08 7.45
N PRO A 27 -16.55 3.98 8.01
CA PRO A 27 -17.03 5.01 8.93
C PRO A 27 -18.01 5.97 8.23
N VAL A 28 -19.05 6.38 8.97
CA VAL A 28 -20.08 7.32 8.47
C VAL A 28 -19.73 8.77 8.79
N ASP A 29 -19.12 9.01 9.96
CA ASP A 29 -18.60 10.32 10.36
C ASP A 29 -17.07 10.35 10.21
N LEU A 30 -16.58 11.02 9.16
CA LEU A 30 -15.16 11.10 8.87
C LEU A 30 -14.39 12.05 9.80
N ASN A 31 -15.07 12.99 10.48
CA ASN A 31 -14.43 13.87 11.46
C ASN A 31 -14.15 13.11 12.76
N ALA A 32 -15.14 12.36 13.24
CA ALA A 32 -14.99 11.54 14.43
C ALA A 32 -14.11 10.30 14.19
N SER A 33 -13.97 9.86 12.93
CA SER A 33 -13.24 8.64 12.57
C SER A 33 -11.85 8.89 11.97
N PHE A 34 -11.34 10.13 12.00
CA PHE A 34 -9.97 10.40 11.56
C PHE A 34 -8.98 9.68 12.49
N ALA A 35 -8.29 8.67 11.94
CA ALA A 35 -7.32 7.89 12.71
C ALA A 35 -5.93 8.51 12.70
N TRP A 36 -5.39 8.79 11.51
CA TRP A 36 -4.05 9.35 11.33
C TRP A 36 -3.84 9.82 9.88
N SER A 37 -2.78 10.59 9.66
CA SER A 37 -2.26 10.94 8.34
C SER A 37 -0.75 10.72 8.30
N PHE A 38 -0.24 10.48 7.09
CA PHE A 38 1.19 10.33 6.84
C PHE A 38 1.66 11.38 5.85
N HIS A 39 2.87 11.90 6.08
CA HIS A 39 3.59 12.74 5.16
C HIS A 39 5.01 12.19 4.99
N HIS A 40 5.56 12.37 3.79
CA HIS A 40 6.95 12.02 3.55
C HIS A 40 7.85 12.73 4.59
N PRO A 41 8.89 12.06 5.14
CA PRO A 41 9.75 12.64 6.19
C PRO A 41 10.38 13.99 5.83
N ALA A 42 10.68 14.20 4.55
CA ALA A 42 11.19 15.47 4.02
C ALA A 42 10.11 16.54 3.73
N GLY A 43 8.85 16.27 4.04
CA GLY A 43 7.74 17.24 3.94
C GLY A 43 6.56 16.77 3.10
N ARG A 44 5.41 17.42 3.31
CA ARG A 44 4.11 17.06 2.73
C ARG A 44 4.07 16.97 1.20
N TYR A 45 4.89 17.75 0.51
CA TYR A 45 4.88 17.86 -0.96
C TYR A 45 6.12 17.24 -1.61
N HIS A 46 6.90 16.45 -0.86
CA HIS A 46 8.18 15.93 -1.35
C HIS A 46 8.04 14.75 -2.32
N THR A 47 6.86 14.13 -2.41
CA THR A 47 6.63 12.99 -3.30
C THR A 47 5.18 12.96 -3.81
N VAL A 48 4.93 12.12 -4.81
CA VAL A 48 3.61 11.90 -5.40
C VAL A 48 3.23 10.43 -5.24
N MET A 49 1.98 10.15 -4.88
CA MET A 49 1.46 8.79 -4.75
C MET A 49 0.91 8.26 -6.07
N LEU A 50 1.17 6.99 -6.36
CA LEU A 50 0.93 6.37 -7.67
C LEU A 50 -0.44 5.68 -7.82
N GLY A 51 -1.45 6.21 -7.14
CA GLY A 51 -2.86 5.86 -7.39
C GLY A 51 -3.50 4.82 -6.48
N GLY A 52 -2.74 4.13 -5.60
CA GLY A 52 -3.34 3.20 -4.64
C GLY A 52 -2.37 2.62 -3.61
N ALA A 53 -2.95 2.02 -2.57
CA ALA A 53 -2.23 1.28 -1.54
C ALA A 53 -2.67 -0.20 -1.56
N VAL A 54 -1.79 -1.08 -1.08
CA VAL A 54 -2.13 -2.48 -0.80
C VAL A 54 -2.01 -2.75 0.69
N ILE A 55 -2.79 -3.70 1.20
CA ILE A 55 -2.94 -3.96 2.64
C ILE A 55 -2.69 -5.45 2.88
N ASP A 56 -1.67 -5.78 3.68
CA ASP A 56 -1.36 -7.16 4.01
C ASP A 56 -2.29 -7.75 5.09
N ARG A 57 -2.07 -9.02 5.45
CA ARG A 57 -2.91 -9.75 6.42
C ARG A 57 -2.74 -9.23 7.87
N GLU A 58 -1.69 -8.48 8.14
CA GLU A 58 -1.43 -7.81 9.42
C GLU A 58 -1.93 -6.37 9.43
N LYS A 59 -2.60 -5.93 8.36
CA LYS A 59 -3.08 -4.56 8.13
C LYS A 59 -1.97 -3.54 7.99
N ASN A 60 -0.74 -3.95 7.68
CA ASN A 60 0.25 -2.99 7.22
C ASN A 60 -0.15 -2.49 5.84
N ILE A 61 0.12 -1.21 5.60
CA ILE A 61 -0.29 -0.49 4.39
C ILE A 61 0.95 -0.17 3.58
N TYR A 62 0.97 -0.57 2.31
CA TYR A 62 2.08 -0.33 1.41
C TYR A 62 1.65 0.73 0.41
N VAL A 63 2.44 1.80 0.35
CA VAL A 63 2.12 2.95 -0.48
C VAL A 63 3.26 3.22 -1.44
N ALA A 64 2.97 3.11 -2.73
CA ALA A 64 3.91 3.42 -3.78
C ALA A 64 3.89 4.92 -4.10
N THR A 65 5.08 5.49 -4.13
CA THR A 65 5.34 6.89 -4.45
C THR A 65 6.38 6.97 -5.56
N THR A 66 6.58 8.16 -6.13
CA THR A 66 7.67 8.38 -7.09
C THR A 66 9.05 8.16 -6.47
N LEU A 67 9.19 8.28 -5.15
CA LEU A 67 10.43 8.03 -4.41
C LEU A 67 10.47 6.64 -3.76
N GLY A 68 9.50 5.78 -4.10
CA GLY A 68 9.46 4.39 -3.67
C GLY A 68 8.36 4.03 -2.71
N ILE A 69 8.57 2.90 -2.05
CA ILE A 69 7.50 2.22 -1.32
C ILE A 69 7.69 2.41 0.18
N PHE A 70 6.66 2.92 0.84
CA PHE A 70 6.59 2.94 2.29
C PHE A 70 5.73 1.77 2.77
N LYS A 71 6.23 1.00 3.73
CA LYS A 71 5.38 0.15 4.58
C LYS A 71 5.04 0.92 5.84
N LEU A 72 3.75 1.12 6.04
CA LEU A 72 3.17 1.79 7.20
C LEU A 72 2.51 0.75 8.11
N SER A 73 2.62 0.95 9.41
CA SER A 73 1.82 0.21 10.40
C SER A 73 0.34 0.59 10.28
N PRO A 74 -0.57 -0.18 10.90
CA PRO A 74 -1.98 0.20 10.99
C PRO A 74 -2.22 1.56 11.69
N THR A 75 -1.24 2.03 12.46
CA THR A 75 -1.24 3.30 13.20
C THR A 75 -0.55 4.45 12.47
N GLY A 76 -0.02 4.21 11.26
CA GLY A 76 0.62 5.24 10.43
C GLY A 76 2.13 5.37 10.60
N ASP A 77 2.77 4.53 11.41
CA ASP A 77 4.22 4.56 11.62
C ASP A 77 4.95 3.93 10.44
N VAL A 78 6.03 4.55 9.98
CA VAL A 78 6.89 3.96 8.93
C VAL A 78 7.64 2.77 9.52
N ARG A 79 7.36 1.58 8.99
CA ARG A 79 8.07 0.33 9.32
C ARG A 79 9.34 0.19 8.49
N TRP A 80 9.24 0.50 7.20
CA TRP A 80 10.38 0.58 6.29
C TRP A 80 10.06 1.45 5.08
N HIS A 81 11.12 1.85 4.38
CA HIS A 81 11.07 2.50 3.08
C HIS A 81 12.02 1.78 2.12
N TYR A 82 11.51 1.41 0.94
CA TYR A 82 12.28 0.80 -0.13
C TYR A 82 12.48 1.81 -1.25
N ASN A 83 13.74 2.21 -1.46
CA ASN A 83 14.18 3.00 -2.59
C ASN A 83 14.40 2.08 -3.77
N GLN A 84 13.51 2.12 -4.75
CA GLN A 84 13.60 1.36 -5.98
C GLN A 84 14.53 2.01 -7.00
N HIS A 85 14.95 1.23 -7.99
CA HIS A 85 15.76 1.73 -9.09
C HIS A 85 14.87 2.18 -10.27
N GLY A 86 14.84 3.50 -10.50
CA GLY A 86 13.98 4.15 -11.50
C GLY A 86 12.55 4.39 -11.02
N ASP A 87 11.75 5.07 -11.83
CA ASP A 87 10.41 5.48 -11.40
C ASP A 87 9.42 4.30 -11.46
N MET A 88 8.56 4.22 -10.46
CA MET A 88 7.39 3.35 -10.53
C MET A 88 6.28 4.07 -11.31
N SER A 89 5.58 3.32 -12.15
CA SER A 89 4.38 3.80 -12.86
C SER A 89 3.11 3.02 -12.47
N THR A 90 3.25 2.05 -11.57
CA THR A 90 2.18 1.10 -11.20
C THR A 90 2.10 0.91 -9.69
N VAL A 91 0.95 0.42 -9.23
CA VAL A 91 0.74 0.01 -7.84
C VAL A 91 1.27 -1.43 -7.67
N PRO A 92 2.05 -1.73 -6.61
CA PRO A 92 2.57 -3.07 -6.38
C PRO A 92 1.47 -4.08 -6.03
N SER A 93 1.81 -5.35 -6.00
CA SER A 93 0.91 -6.45 -5.64
C SER A 93 1.49 -7.34 -4.54
N LEU A 94 0.64 -7.80 -3.62
CA LEU A 94 1.02 -8.75 -2.57
C LEU A 94 0.70 -10.18 -3.01
N MET A 95 1.68 -11.07 -2.92
CA MET A 95 1.48 -12.51 -3.09
C MET A 95 2.35 -13.27 -2.08
N GLY A 96 1.72 -14.08 -1.23
CA GLY A 96 2.43 -14.75 -0.13
C GLY A 96 2.96 -13.73 0.88
N ASP A 97 4.26 -13.72 1.14
CA ASP A 97 4.90 -12.74 2.03
C ASP A 97 5.73 -11.70 1.26
N VAL A 98 5.52 -11.63 -0.06
CA VAL A 98 6.33 -10.81 -0.98
C VAL A 98 5.46 -9.72 -1.62
N LEU A 99 6.07 -8.54 -1.77
CA LEU A 99 5.52 -7.41 -2.49
C LEU A 99 6.21 -7.31 -3.85
N TYR A 100 5.43 -7.48 -4.91
CA TYR A 100 5.90 -7.44 -6.28
C TYR A 100 5.67 -6.08 -6.91
N GLY A 101 6.64 -5.59 -7.66
CA GLY A 101 6.50 -4.36 -8.42
C GLY A 101 7.46 -4.26 -9.59
N SER A 102 7.27 -3.22 -10.38
CA SER A 102 8.14 -2.91 -11.51
C SER A 102 8.36 -1.42 -11.66
N THR A 103 9.45 -1.06 -12.33
CA THR A 103 9.78 0.32 -12.67
C THR A 103 9.79 0.52 -14.19
N ILE A 104 9.70 1.77 -14.62
CA ILE A 104 9.68 2.13 -16.05
C ILE A 104 10.98 1.80 -16.79
N VAL A 105 12.05 1.51 -16.05
CA VAL A 105 13.36 1.13 -16.60
C VAL A 105 13.56 -0.40 -16.65
N GLY A 106 12.49 -1.18 -16.43
CA GLY A 106 12.52 -2.64 -16.56
C GLY A 106 13.10 -3.38 -15.36
N TRP A 107 13.19 -2.74 -14.19
CA TRP A 107 13.50 -3.43 -12.94
C TRP A 107 12.26 -4.04 -12.32
N TYR A 108 12.44 -5.22 -11.72
CA TYR A 108 11.40 -5.97 -11.00
C TYR A 108 11.93 -6.32 -9.61
N PHE A 109 11.04 -6.38 -8.63
CA PHE A 109 11.31 -6.81 -7.26
C PHE A 109 10.11 -7.58 -6.70
#